data_AF-A0A950NM35-F1
#
_entry.id   AF-A0A950NM35-F1
#
_cell.length_a   1.000
_cell.length_b   1.000
_cell.length_c   1.000
_cell.angle_alpha   90.00
_cell.angle_beta   90.00
_cell.angle_gamma   90.00
#
_symmetry.space_group_name_H-M   'P 1'
#
loop_
_entity.id
_entity.type
_entity.pdbx_description
1 polymer ?
#
loop_
_entity_poly.entity_id
_entity_poly.type
_entity_poly.pdbx_seq_one_letter_code
_entity_poly.pdbx_strand_id
1 'polypeptide(L)' 'DADSLDLVELVMGLEERFDITVPEEDLEGVATVGQAVDLVLSKAGASA' A
#
# COMPACT_ATOMS: atom_id res chain seq x y z
N ASP A 1 2.87 10.02 15.10
CA ASP A 1 2.64 10.45 13.71
C ASP A 1 3.06 9.30 12.83
N ALA A 2 2.24 8.91 11.85
CA ALA A 2 2.70 7.98 10.82
C ALA A 2 3.30 8.88 9.73
N ASP A 3 4.63 8.96 9.71
CA ASP A 3 5.32 9.76 8.72
C ASP A 3 5.29 9.04 7.37
N SER A 4 5.40 9.77 6.27
CA SER A 4 5.27 9.22 4.92
C SER A 4 6.24 8.05 4.64
N LEU A 5 7.34 7.95 5.39
CA LEU A 5 8.29 6.83 5.33
C LEU A 5 7.74 5.54 5.96
N ASP A 6 6.99 5.62 7.06
CA ASP A 6 6.43 4.45 7.74
C ASP A 6 5.38 3.74 6.86
N LEU A 7 4.64 4.50 6.06
CA LEU A 7 3.68 3.97 5.09
C LEU A 7 4.37 3.28 3.92
N VAL A 8 5.50 3.81 3.44
CA VAL A 8 6.28 3.20 2.36
C VAL A 8 6.86 1.85 2.78
N GLU A 9 7.43 1.76 3.99
CA GLU A 9 7.96 0.49 4.52
C GLU A 9 6.85 -0.56 4.69
N LEU A 10 5.66 -0.14 5.16
CA LEU A 10 4.51 -1.03 5.26
C LEU A 10 4.08 -1.58 3.90
N VAL A 11 3.98 -0.72 2.89
CA VAL A 11 3.56 -1.13 1.54
C VAL A 11 4.59 -2.05 0.93
N MET A 12 5.89 -1.76 1.03
CA MET A 12 6.94 -2.66 0.52
C MET A 12 6.88 -4.06 1.15
N GLY A 13 6.60 -4.16 2.46
CA GLY A 13 6.42 -5.46 3.11
C GLY A 13 5.16 -6.20 2.65
N LEU A 14 4.11 -5.47 2.25
CA LEU A 14 2.90 -6.04 1.68
C LEU A 14 3.13 -6.47 0.22
N GLU A 15 3.86 -5.68 -0.57
CA GLU A 15 4.26 -6.01 -1.94
C GLU A 15 4.99 -7.35 -2.01
N GLU A 16 6.03 -7.52 -1.20
CA GLU A 16 6.82 -8.76 -1.16
C GLU A 16 5.99 -9.96 -0.68
N ARG A 17 5.07 -9.74 0.28
CA ARG A 17 4.25 -10.82 0.85
C ARG A 17 3.15 -11.29 -0.08
N PHE A 18 2.56 -10.38 -0.87
CA PHE A 18 1.47 -10.68 -1.79
C PHE A 18 1.93 -10.82 -3.25
N ASP A 19 3.24 -10.68 -3.50
CA ASP A 19 3.85 -10.69 -4.83
C ASP A 19 3.17 -9.68 -5.78
N ILE A 20 2.90 -8.48 -5.26
CA ILE A 20 2.30 -7.36 -5.99
C ILE A 20 3.30 -6.22 -6.18
N THR A 21 2.96 -5.28 -7.05
CA THR A 21 3.74 -4.06 -7.25
C THR A 21 2.80 -2.85 -7.21
N VAL A 22 3.11 -1.93 -6.31
CA VAL A 22 2.41 -0.67 -6.06
C VAL A 22 3.34 0.46 -6.48
N PRO A 23 3.00 1.22 -7.52
CA PRO A 23 3.82 2.34 -7.95
C PRO A 23 3.72 3.50 -6.95
N GLU A 24 4.79 4.29 -6.79
CA GLU A 24 4.82 5.43 -5.84
C GLU A 24 3.74 6.49 -6.12
N GLU A 25 3.36 6.69 -7.39
CA GLU A 25 2.26 7.56 -7.80
C GLU A 25 0.91 7.18 -7.18
N ASP A 26 0.68 5.88 -6.94
CA ASP A 26 -0.51 5.38 -6.26
C ASP A 26 -0.43 5.66 -4.74
N LEU A 27 0.77 5.89 -4.20
CA LEU A 27 1.02 6.20 -2.77
C LEU A 27 1.00 7.69 -2.45
N GLU A 28 1.23 8.59 -3.41
CA GLU A 28 1.25 10.05 -3.19
C GLU A 28 -0.08 10.60 -2.60
N GLY A 29 -1.20 9.87 -2.78
CA GLY A 29 -2.51 10.20 -2.20
C GLY A 29 -2.89 9.46 -0.92
N VAL A 30 -2.03 8.57 -0.43
CA VAL A 30 -2.29 7.70 0.72
C VAL A 30 -1.86 8.40 2.00
N ALA A 31 -2.82 8.89 2.77
CA ALA A 31 -2.57 9.60 4.02
C ALA A 31 -2.82 8.73 5.27
N THR A 32 -3.38 7.54 5.09
CA THR A 32 -3.78 6.66 6.18
C THR A 32 -3.43 5.21 5.88
N VAL A 33 -3.21 4.43 6.94
CA VAL A 33 -2.97 2.99 6.85
C VAL A 33 -4.14 2.27 6.15
N GLY A 34 -5.38 2.72 6.38
CA GLY A 34 -6.55 2.15 5.71
C GLY A 34 -6.46 2.30 4.18
N GLN A 35 -6.12 3.49 3.69
CA GLN A 35 -5.94 3.73 2.26
C GLN A 35 -4.80 2.88 1.66
N ALA A 36 -3.69 2.69 2.39
CA ALA A 36 -2.60 1.83 1.95
C ALA A 36 -3.04 0.36 1.80
N VAL A 37 -3.79 -0.13 2.79
CA VAL A 37 -4.33 -1.49 2.80
C VAL A 37 -5.35 -1.68 1.67
N ASP A 38 -6.28 -0.74 1.48
CA ASP A 38 -7.26 -0.79 0.40
C ASP A 38 -6.58 -0.83 -0.98
N LEU A 39 -5.50 -0.07 -1.14
CA LEU A 39 -4.73 -0.03 -2.38
C LEU A 39 -4.05 -1.37 -2.69
N VAL A 40 -3.41 -1.96 -1.67
CA VAL A 40 -2.81 -3.30 -1.74
C VAL A 40 -3.86 -4.36 -2.05
N LEU A 41 -5.02 -4.33 -1.39
CA LEU A 41 -6.11 -5.29 -1.61
C LEU A 41 -6.70 -5.19 -3.02
N SER A 42 -6.82 -3.96 -3.55
CA SER A 42 -7.26 -3.69 -4.92
C SER A 42 -6.32 -4.32 -5.95
N LYS A 43 -5.00 -4.23 -5.74
CA LYS A 43 -3.98 -4.84 -6.62
C LYS A 43 -3.86 -6.35 -6.44
N ALA A 44 -4.04 -6.86 -5.21
CA ALA A 44 -3.99 -8.29 -4.88
C ALA A 44 -5.20 -9.09 -5.40
N GLY A 45 -6.14 -8.45 -6.12
CA GLY A 45 -7.28 -9.13 -6.74
C GLY A 45 -8.37 -9.52 -5.76
N ALA A 46 -8.41 -8.94 -4.57
CA ALA A 46 -9.53 -9.08 -3.65
C ALA A 46 -10.71 -8.20 -4.11
N SER A 47 -11.20 -8.41 -5.33
CA SER A 47 -12.55 -8.01 -5.71
C SER A 47 -13.53 -8.93 -4.99
N ALA A 48 -14.27 -8.36 -4.02
CA ALA A 48 -15.61 -8.84 -3.74
C ALA A 48 -16.58 -8.19 -4.74
#